data_AF-X8ANG3-F1
#
_entry.id   AF-X8ANG3-F1
#
_cell.length_a   1.000
_cell.length_b   1.000
_cell.length_c   1.000
_cell.angle_alpha   90.00
_cell.angle_beta   90.00
_cell.angle_gamma   90.00
#
_symmetry.space_group_name_H-M   'P 1'
#
loop_
_entity.id
_entity.type
_entity.pdbx_description
1 polymer ?
#
loop_
_entity_poly.entity_id
_entity_poly.type
_entity_poly.pdbx_seq_one_letter_code
_entity_poly.pdbx_strand_id
1 'polypeptide(L)' 'MEAKKVLIPLKPIYQRKGIVFHQALATAIRPEGTGEQSSPSVDFTYTDEQPRGETGSLTYDYLINATGHS' A
#
# COMPACT_ATOMS: atom_id res chain seq x y z
N MET A 1 -6.89 24.84 -11.45
CA MET A 1 -7.93 24.19 -10.63
C MET A 1 -7.37 23.98 -9.24
N GLU A 2 -8.14 24.21 -8.19
CA GLU A 2 -7.69 23.96 -6.81
C GLU A 2 -7.68 22.46 -6.52
N ALA A 3 -6.56 21.93 -6.02
CA ALA A 3 -6.39 20.51 -5.73
C ALA A 3 -7.47 19.92 -4.82
N LYS A 4 -7.96 20.72 -3.85
CA LYS A 4 -9.05 20.31 -2.94
C LYS A 4 -10.38 20.00 -3.66
N LYS A 5 -10.59 20.51 -4.88
CA LYS A 5 -11.80 20.23 -5.66
C LYS A 5 -11.76 18.89 -6.40
N VAL A 6 -10.59 18.24 -6.45
CA VAL A 6 -10.36 17.01 -7.22
C VAL A 6 -9.75 15.86 -6.41
N LEU A 7 -9.20 16.15 -5.22
CA LEU A 7 -8.65 15.14 -4.32
C LEU A 7 -9.71 14.62 -3.37
N ILE A 8 -9.79 13.30 -3.26
CA ILE A 8 -10.71 12.59 -2.36
C ILE A 8 -9.88 11.79 -1.35
N PRO A 9 -10.12 11.93 -0.03
CA PRO A 9 -9.41 11.14 0.97
C PRO A 9 -9.90 9.68 0.96
N LEU A 10 -9.01 8.73 0.66
CA LEU A 10 -9.37 7.31 0.52
C LEU A 10 -9.67 6.61 1.85
N LYS A 11 -8.87 6.89 2.89
CA LYS A 11 -8.99 6.27 4.22
C LYS A 11 -10.42 6.18 4.77
N PRO A 12 -11.20 7.27 4.86
CA PRO A 12 -12.57 7.20 5.37
C PRO A 12 -13.54 6.42 4.45
N ILE A 13 -13.28 6.34 3.15
CA ILE A 13 -14.13 5.59 2.21
C ILE A 13 -13.86 4.09 2.38
N TYR A 14 -12.58 3.70 2.48
CA TYR A 14 -12.15 2.31 2.60
C TYR A 14 -12.59 1.71 3.93
N GLN A 15 -12.46 2.48 5.02
CA GLN A 15 -12.94 2.08 6.35
C GLN A 15 -14.43 1.75 6.36
N ARG A 16 -15.28 2.56 5.73
CA ARG A 16 -16.73 2.29 5.64
C ARG A 16 -17.05 1.00 4.88
N LYS A 17 -16.15 0.56 4.00
CA LYS A 17 -16.27 -0.67 3.21
C LYS A 17 -15.56 -1.87 3.85
N GLY A 18 -14.96 -1.71 5.04
CA GLY A 18 -14.19 -2.76 5.69
C GLY A 18 -12.86 -3.08 5.00
N ILE A 19 -12.34 -2.15 4.19
CA ILE A 19 -11.07 -2.33 3.48
C ILE A 19 -9.95 -1.78 4.34
N VAL A 20 -8.95 -2.61 4.63
CA VAL A 20 -7.71 -2.18 5.28
C VAL A 20 -6.93 -1.27 4.33
N PHE A 21 -6.53 -0.10 4.83
CA PHE A 21 -5.83 0.92 4.05
C PHE A 21 -4.48 1.23 4.68
N HIS A 22 -3.40 0.97 3.95
CA HIS A 22 -2.04 1.37 4.30
C HIS A 22 -1.62 2.52 3.38
N GLN A 23 -1.37 3.70 3.96
CA GLN A 23 -0.79 4.81 3.22
C GLN A 23 0.75 4.67 3.24
N ALA A 24 1.25 4.02 2.20
CA ALA A 24 2.65 3.65 2.07
C ALA A 24 3.09 3.67 0.60
N LEU A 25 4.39 3.83 0.38
CA LEU A 25 5.04 3.60 -0.90
C LEU A 25 5.41 2.12 -0.99
N ALA A 26 4.83 1.39 -1.95
CA ALA A 26 5.29 0.04 -2.26
C ALA A 26 6.66 0.10 -2.94
N THR A 27 7.63 -0.63 -2.42
CA THR A 27 9.04 -0.57 -2.85
C THR A 27 9.48 -1.82 -3.62
N ALA A 28 8.92 -2.99 -3.30
CA ALA A 28 9.18 -4.23 -4.03
C ALA A 28 7.96 -5.15 -4.00
N ILE A 29 7.71 -5.84 -5.11
CA ILE A 29 6.79 -6.97 -5.18
C ILE A 29 7.64 -8.23 -5.23
N ARG A 30 7.36 -9.20 -4.37
CA ARG A 30 8.06 -10.48 -4.26
C ARG A 30 7.09 -11.63 -4.52
N PRO A 31 6.83 -11.99 -5.80
CA PRO A 31 5.87 -13.04 -6.13
C PRO A 31 6.24 -14.41 -5.57
N GLU A 32 7.54 -14.70 -5.45
CA GLU A 32 8.07 -15.96 -4.93
C GLU A 32 8.37 -15.91 -3.42
N GLY A 33 8.04 -14.80 -2.76
CA GLY A 33 8.39 -14.53 -1.37
C GLY A 33 9.89 -14.24 -1.16
N THR A 34 10.40 -14.64 -0.01
CA THR A 34 11.79 -14.51 0.43
C THR A 34 12.37 -15.88 0.82
N GLY A 35 13.68 -15.94 1.11
CA GLY A 35 14.29 -17.16 1.64
C GLY A 35 13.72 -17.60 3.00
N GLU A 36 13.12 -16.69 3.76
CA GLU A 36 12.53 -16.95 5.08
C GLU A 36 11.01 -17.17 5.02
N GLN A 37 10.33 -16.55 4.05
CA GLN A 37 8.88 -16.63 3.86
C GLN A 37 8.55 -16.92 2.39
N SER A 38 8.11 -18.13 2.08
CA SER A 38 7.77 -18.53 0.70
C SER A 38 6.48 -17.92 0.15
N SER A 39 5.72 -17.20 0.97
CA SER A 39 4.47 -16.57 0.53
C SER A 39 4.76 -15.30 -0.26
N PRO A 40 4.02 -15.04 -1.36
CA PRO A 40 4.15 -13.78 -2.09
C PRO A 40 3.94 -12.58 -1.16
N SER A 41 4.74 -11.52 -1.31
CA SER A 41 4.62 -10.32 -0.48
C SER A 41 4.89 -9.01 -1.24
N VAL A 42 4.45 -7.90 -0.66
CA VAL A 42 4.81 -6.55 -1.07
C VAL A 42 5.53 -5.87 0.09
N ASP A 43 6.74 -5.39 -0.16
CA ASP A 43 7.46 -4.52 0.75
C ASP A 43 7.03 -3.08 0.55
N PHE A 44 6.95 -2.33 1.63
CA PHE A 44 6.51 -0.95 1.61
C PHE A 44 7.17 -0.09 2.68
N THR A 45 7.10 1.22 2.49
CA THR A 45 7.51 2.24 3.47
C THR A 45 6.33 3.18 3.75
N TYR A 46 5.91 3.31 5.00
CA TYR A 46 4.81 4.19 5.40
C TYR A 46 5.12 5.66 5.10
N THR A 47 4.11 6.37 4.58
CA THR A 47 4.22 7.80 4.21
C THR A 47 3.31 8.70 5.04
N ASP A 48 2.40 8.13 5.84
CA ASP A 48 1.65 8.82 6.88
C ASP A 48 2.59 9.51 7.89
N GLU A 49 2.09 10.51 8.62
CA GLU A 49 2.91 11.27 9.58
C GLU A 49 3.40 10.42 10.75
N GLN A 50 2.61 9.42 11.17
CA GLN A 50 3.00 8.43 12.16
C GLN A 50 2.43 7.05 11.78
N PRO A 51 3.28 6.02 11.59
CA PRO A 51 4.74 6.03 11.61
C PRO A 51 5.34 6.39 10.23
N ARG A 52 5.91 7.59 10.06
CA ARG A 52 6.58 7.94 8.78
C ARG A 52 7.92 7.20 8.65
N GLY A 53 8.15 6.57 7.51
CA GLY A 53 9.43 5.95 7.16
C GLY A 53 9.64 4.53 7.70
N GLU A 54 8.72 4.02 8.51
CA GLU A 54 8.73 2.63 8.93
C GLU A 54 8.47 1.71 7.74
N THR A 55 9.25 0.63 7.66
CA THR A 55 9.15 -0.36 6.60
C THR A 55 8.37 -1.58 7.07
N GLY A 56 7.71 -2.25 6.14
CA GLY A 56 6.99 -3.48 6.40
C GLY A 56 6.90 -4.36 5.16
N SER A 57 6.41 -5.59 5.36
CA SER A 57 6.09 -6.53 4.30
C SER A 57 4.70 -7.11 4.57
N LEU A 58 3.87 -7.17 3.54
CA LEU A 58 2.52 -7.75 3.62
C LEU A 58 2.41 -8.90 2.62
N THR A 59 2.01 -10.08 3.11
CA THR A 59 1.76 -11.23 2.24
C THR A 59 0.39 -11.13 1.56
N TYR A 60 0.25 -11.75 0.38
CA TYR A 60 -1.00 -11.77 -0.37
C TYR A 60 -1.22 -13.12 -1.07
N ASP A 61 -2.50 -13.45 -1.30
CA ASP A 61 -2.89 -14.54 -2.20
C ASP A 61 -3.04 -14.05 -3.65
N TYR A 62 -3.54 -12.82 -3.81
CA TYR A 62 -3.70 -12.16 -5.11
C TYR A 62 -3.25 -10.70 -5.03
N LEU A 63 -2.59 -10.23 -6.10
CA LEU A 63 -2.12 -8.85 -6.22
C LEU A 63 -2.73 -8.17 -7.45
N ILE A 64 -3.34 -7.01 -7.25
CA ILE A 64 -3.77 -6.10 -8.32
C ILE A 64 -2.78 -4.93 -8.36
N ASN A 65 -1.92 -4.90 -9.38
CA ASN A 65 -1.00 -3.77 -9.59
C ASN A 65 -1.69 -2.66 -10.39
N ALA A 66 -2.01 -1.55 -9.72
CA ALA A 66 -2.66 -0.38 -10.31
C ALA A 66 -1.90 0.92 -10.00
N THR A 67 -0.55 0.91 -10.05
CA THR A 67 0.30 2.05 -9.66
C THR A 67 0.36 3.19 -10.68
N GLY A 68 -0.26 3.05 -11.85
CA GLY A 68 -0.19 4.06 -12.91
C GLY A 68 1.17 4.10 -13.63
N HIS A 69 1.34 5.08 -14.52
CA HIS A 69 2.61 5.40 -15.15
C HIS A 69 3.27 6.58 -14.43
N SER A 70 4.61 6.62 -14.47
CA SER A 70 5.43 7.76 -14.04
C SER A 70 5.35 8.93 -15.02
#